data_AF-A0A6V7XJA8-F1
#
_entry.id   AF-A0A6V7XJA8-F1
#
_cell.length_a   1.000
_cell.length_b   1.000
_cell.length_c   1.000
_cell.angle_alpha   90.00
_cell.angle_beta   90.00
_cell.angle_gamma   90.00
#
_symmetry.space_group_name_H-M   'P 1'
#
loop_
_entity.id
_entity.type
_entity.pdbx_description
1 polymer ?
#
loop_
_entity_poly.entity_id
_entity_poly.type
_entity_poly.pdbx_seq_one_letter_code
_entity_poly.pdbx_strand_id
1 'polypeptide(L)'
;MVYYVKLHTGFDQNMKRLLEQLTKTLIILVIIPFTNQLLTILSIFITLNKTNVSATDNDINPLYIFLAIFTHFTPVFNPIVCIITNKPFKDAVFNSLKIHPQ
;
A
#
# COMPACT_ATOMS: atom_id res chain seq x y z
N MET A 1 31.87 25.85 12.02
CA MET A 1 30.44 26.17 11.78
C MET A 1 29.61 24.95 11.42
N VAL A 2 30.02 24.12 10.45
CA VAL A 2 29.28 22.89 10.03
C VAL A 2 29.05 21.90 11.18
N TYR A 3 30.02 21.72 12.08
CA TYR A 3 29.90 20.82 13.23
C TYR A 3 28.91 21.31 14.31
N TYR A 4 28.79 22.64 14.47
CA TYR A 4 27.90 23.26 15.48
C TYR A 4 26.43 23.15 15.06
N VAL A 5 26.15 23.34 13.77
CA VAL A 5 24.81 23.09 13.19
C VAL A 5 24.44 21.61 13.34
N LYS A 6 25.38 20.70 13.12
CA LYS A 6 25.16 19.25 13.24
C LYS A 6 24.86 18.82 14.68
N LEU A 7 25.50 19.44 15.67
CA LEU A 7 25.30 19.14 17.10
C LEU A 7 24.01 19.77 17.67
N HIS A 8 23.63 20.98 17.23
CA HIS A 8 22.49 21.71 17.80
C HIS A 8 21.14 21.46 17.13
N THR A 9 21.11 20.99 15.87
CA THR A 9 19.83 20.88 15.15
C THR A 9 19.17 19.52 15.28
N GLY A 10 19.89 18.47 15.70
CA GLY A 10 19.35 17.08 15.70
C GLY A 10 18.82 16.63 14.33
N PHE A 11 19.12 17.40 13.28
CA PHE A 11 18.46 17.36 11.99
C PHE A 11 18.84 16.10 11.23
N ASP A 12 20.09 15.67 11.38
CA ASP A 12 20.62 14.45 10.76
C ASP A 12 19.92 13.20 11.30
N GLN A 13 19.63 13.18 12.61
CA GLN A 13 19.00 12.04 13.28
C GLN A 13 17.49 11.99 12.97
N ASN A 14 16.82 13.15 12.92
CA ASN A 14 15.43 13.26 12.49
C ASN A 14 15.27 12.93 11.00
N MET A 15 16.17 13.40 10.14
CA MET A 15 16.12 13.12 8.70
C MET A 15 16.36 11.64 8.42
N LYS A 16 17.30 11.01 9.12
CA LYS A 16 17.50 9.55 9.06
C LYS A 16 16.25 8.78 9.49
N ARG A 17 15.59 9.19 10.58
CA ARG A 17 14.34 8.57 11.05
C ARG A 17 13.21 8.70 10.04
N LEU A 18 13.05 9.88 9.42
CA LEU A 18 12.05 10.10 8.37
C LEU A 18 12.34 9.26 7.13
N LEU A 19 13.61 9.13 6.73
CA LEU A 19 14.03 8.30 5.61
C LEU A 19 13.73 6.80 5.88
N GLU A 20 13.99 6.32 7.09
CA GLU A 20 13.65 4.95 7.49
C GLU A 20 12.12 4.72 7.47
N GLN A 21 11.32 5.68 7.94
CA GLN A 21 9.85 5.61 7.88
C GLN A 21 9.33 5.61 6.43
N LEU A 22 9.90 6.47 5.58
CA LEU A 22 9.55 6.54 4.16
C LEU A 22 9.90 5.23 3.44
N THR A 23 11.09 4.69 3.69
CA THR A 23 11.54 3.42 3.11
C THR A 23 10.61 2.27 3.50
N LYS A 24 10.24 2.16 4.78
CA LYS A 24 9.27 1.15 5.24
C LYS A 24 7.90 1.31 4.58
N THR A 25 7.44 2.56 4.46
CA THR A 25 6.16 2.88 3.79
C THR A 25 6.18 2.43 2.34
N LEU A 26 7.25 2.75 1.60
CA LEU A 26 7.44 2.35 0.20
C LEU A 26 7.47 0.83 0.03
N ILE A 27 8.18 0.12 0.90
CA ILE A 27 8.22 -1.35 0.87
C ILE A 27 6.81 -1.94 1.02
N ILE A 28 6.03 -1.47 2.00
CA ILE A 28 4.65 -1.94 2.21
C ILE A 28 3.76 -1.60 1.02
N LEU A 29 3.90 -0.39 0.47
CA LEU A 29 3.16 0.07 -0.72
C LEU A 29 3.47 -0.74 -1.98
N VAL A 30 4.64 -1.36 -2.08
CA VAL A 30 5.00 -2.21 -3.21
C VAL A 30 4.53 -3.65 -2.99
N ILE A 31 4.63 -4.18 -1.77
CA ILE A 31 4.25 -5.57 -1.46
C ILE A 31 2.76 -5.81 -1.68
N ILE A 32 1.89 -4.90 -1.25
CA ILE A 32 0.42 -5.05 -1.34
C ILE A 32 -0.05 -5.19 -2.80
N PRO A 33 0.25 -4.26 -3.74
CA PRO A 33 -0.16 -4.42 -5.13
C PRO A 33 0.53 -5.62 -5.79
N PHE A 34 1.80 -5.87 -5.49
CA PHE A 34 2.53 -7.01 -6.06
C PHE A 34 1.88 -8.34 -5.71
N THR A 35 1.57 -8.56 -4.43
CA THR A 35 0.91 -9.79 -3.95
C THR A 35 -0.49 -9.96 -4.54
N ASN A 36 -1.26 -8.88 -4.63
CA ASN A 36 -2.61 -8.93 -5.19
C ASN A 36 -2.59 -9.24 -6.70
N GLN A 37 -1.65 -8.66 -7.43
CA GLN A 37 -1.51 -8.86 -8.87
C GLN A 37 -0.97 -10.26 -9.19
N LEU A 38 -0.03 -10.77 -8.38
CA LEU A 38 0.44 -12.15 -8.46
C LEU A 38 -0.69 -13.16 -8.24
N LEU A 39 -1.54 -12.94 -7.22
CA LEU A 39 -2.68 -13.81 -6.94
C LEU A 39 -3.68 -13.82 -8.10
N THR A 40 -3.94 -12.66 -8.69
CA THR A 40 -4.80 -12.53 -9.88
C THR A 40 -4.26 -13.33 -11.07
N ILE A 41 -2.96 -13.23 -11.36
CA ILE A 41 -2.33 -13.98 -12.46
C ILE A 41 -2.38 -15.49 -12.21
N LEU A 42 -2.10 -15.93 -10.97
CA LEU A 42 -2.20 -17.35 -10.60
C LEU A 42 -3.62 -17.88 -10.79
N SER A 43 -4.63 -17.12 -10.35
CA SER A 43 -6.04 -17.47 -10.55
C SER A 43 -6.40 -17.60 -12.02
N ILE A 44 -5.93 -16.68 -12.89
CA ILE A 44 -6.15 -16.78 -14.34
C ILE A 44 -5.47 -18.04 -14.91
N PHE A 45 -4.22 -18.30 -14.54
CA PHE A 45 -3.46 -19.46 -15.03
C PHE A 45 -4.12 -20.80 -14.66
N ILE A 46 -4.60 -20.92 -13.42
CA ILE A 46 -5.34 -22.10 -12.95
C ILE A 46 -6.64 -22.26 -13.75
N THR A 47 -7.38 -21.17 -13.97
CA THR A 47 -8.63 -21.19 -14.73
C THR A 47 -8.41 -21.67 -16.15
N LEU A 48 -7.43 -21.09 -16.85
CA LEU A 48 -7.09 -21.45 -18.24
C LEU A 48 -6.70 -22.92 -18.38
N ASN A 49 -5.91 -23.45 -17.43
CA ASN A 49 -5.56 -24.87 -17.42
C ASN A 49 -6.76 -25.77 -17.12
N LYS A 50 -7.68 -25.34 -16.23
CA LYS A 50 -8.88 -26.11 -15.89
C LYS A 50 -9.88 -26.15 -17.05
N THR A 51 -10.08 -25.04 -17.77
CA THR A 51 -10.96 -24.99 -18.96
C THR A 51 -10.45 -25.85 -20.11
N ASN A 52 -9.14 -26.09 -20.21
CA ASN A 52 -8.58 -27.01 -21.21
C ASN A 52 -8.80 -28.50 -20.88
N VAL A 53 -9.17 -28.84 -19.63
CA VAL A 53 -9.29 -30.23 -19.15
C VAL A 53 -10.74 -30.63 -18.85
N SER A 54 -11.64 -29.68 -18.57
CA SER A 54 -13.05 -29.99 -18.31
C SER A 54 -13.94 -28.80 -18.66
N ALA A 55 -14.71 -28.93 -19.75
CA ALA A 55 -15.56 -27.88 -20.31
C ALA A 55 -16.97 -27.81 -19.70
N THR A 56 -17.15 -28.22 -18.44
CA THR A 56 -18.50 -28.58 -17.96
C THR A 56 -18.94 -28.06 -16.60
N ASP A 57 -18.31 -27.03 -16.02
CA ASP A 57 -18.90 -26.38 -14.85
C ASP A 57 -18.87 -24.85 -14.99
N ASN A 58 -20.06 -24.28 -15.17
CA ASN A 58 -20.33 -22.83 -15.17
C ASN A 58 -20.46 -22.29 -13.73
N ASP A 59 -19.78 -22.94 -12.78
CA ASP A 59 -19.78 -22.53 -11.38
C ASP A 59 -18.86 -21.32 -11.22
N ILE A 60 -19.48 -20.15 -11.03
CA ILE A 60 -18.78 -18.95 -10.59
C ILE A 60 -18.23 -19.25 -9.20
N ASN A 61 -16.96 -19.66 -9.15
CA ASN A 61 -16.32 -19.98 -7.88
C ASN A 61 -16.24 -18.67 -7.05
N PRO A 62 -16.82 -18.64 -5.83
CA PRO A 62 -16.89 -17.43 -5.01
C PRO A 62 -15.51 -16.83 -4.73
N LEU A 63 -14.44 -17.63 -4.80
CA LEU A 63 -13.05 -17.17 -4.67
C LEU A 63 -12.69 -16.08 -5.70
N TYR A 64 -13.17 -16.17 -6.95
CA TYR A 64 -12.91 -15.14 -7.96
C TYR A 64 -13.65 -13.83 -7.68
N ILE A 65 -14.86 -13.90 -7.12
CA ILE A 65 -15.62 -12.72 -6.71
C ILE A 65 -14.89 -12.00 -5.58
N PHE A 66 -14.45 -12.76 -4.57
CA PHE A 66 -13.64 -12.21 -3.47
C PHE A 66 -12.34 -11.58 -3.97
N LEU A 67 -11.66 -12.24 -4.91
CA LEU A 67 -10.44 -11.72 -5.51
C LEU A 67 -10.70 -10.39 -6.24
N ALA A 68 -11.73 -10.33 -7.09
CA ALA A 68 -12.07 -9.13 -7.85
C ALA A 68 -12.38 -7.93 -6.94
N ILE A 69 -13.16 -8.17 -5.87
CA ILE A 69 -13.42 -7.16 -4.83
C ILE A 69 -12.11 -6.71 -4.21
N PHE A 70 -11.25 -7.64 -3.77
CA PHE A 70 -9.99 -7.31 -3.13
C PHE A 70 -9.04 -6.52 -4.05
N THR A 71 -9.00 -6.84 -5.35
CA THR A 71 -8.24 -6.08 -6.35
C THR A 71 -8.74 -4.66 -6.52
N HIS A 72 -10.06 -4.44 -6.50
CA HIS A 72 -10.64 -3.09 -6.56
C HIS A 72 -10.41 -2.27 -5.28
N PHE A 73 -10.19 -2.92 -4.14
CA PHE A 73 -9.84 -2.25 -2.89
C PHE A 73 -8.35 -1.90 -2.78
N THR A 74 -7.45 -2.45 -3.61
CA THR A 74 -6.01 -2.11 -3.65
C THR A 74 -5.69 -0.62 -3.57
N PRO A 75 -6.29 0.27 -4.40
CA PRO A 75 -6.00 1.71 -4.34
C PRO A 75 -6.37 2.37 -3.00
N VAL A 76 -7.26 1.77 -2.21
CA VAL A 76 -7.65 2.26 -0.88
C VAL A 76 -6.57 1.95 0.16
N PHE A 77 -5.79 0.89 -0.02
CA PHE A 77 -4.71 0.55 0.91
C PHE A 77 -3.57 1.56 0.86
N ASN A 78 -3.31 2.19 -0.30
CA ASN A 78 -2.23 3.18 -0.45
C ASN A 78 -2.36 4.36 0.54
N PRO A 79 -3.50 5.11 0.59
CA PRO A 79 -3.66 6.18 1.57
C PRO A 79 -3.69 5.66 3.01
N ILE A 80 -4.26 4.48 3.27
CA ILE A 80 -4.29 3.87 4.62
C ILE A 80 -2.86 3.60 5.12
N VAL A 81 -2.03 2.96 4.30
CA VAL A 81 -0.63 2.67 4.63
C VAL A 81 0.11 3.98 4.90
N CYS A 82 -0.02 4.96 4.02
CA CYS A 82 0.62 6.27 4.21
C CYS A 82 0.20 6.96 5.52
N ILE A 83 -1.08 6.90 5.91
CA ILE A 83 -1.57 7.48 7.18
C ILE A 83 -1.00 6.75 8.39
N ILE A 84 -0.82 5.42 8.32
CA ILE A 84 -0.33 4.61 9.45
C ILE A 84 1.18 4.74 9.61
N THR A 85 1.93 4.74 8.52
CA THR A 85 3.40 4.60 8.55
C THR A 85 4.13 5.93 8.43
N ASN A 86 3.50 6.96 7.85
CA ASN A 86 4.14 8.23 7.54
C ASN A 86 3.50 9.38 8.33
N LYS A 87 4.12 9.76 9.46
CA LYS A 87 3.64 10.80 10.37
C LYS A 87 3.38 12.15 9.68
N PRO A 88 4.30 12.72 8.87
CA PRO A 88 4.03 13.99 8.19
C PRO A 88 2.86 13.88 7.18
N PHE A 89 2.69 12.73 6.52
CA PHE A 89 1.53 12.51 5.65
C PHE A 89 0.22 12.48 6.44
N LYS A 90 0.21 11.77 7.58
CA LYS A 90 -0.91 11.75 8.52
C LYS A 90 -1.27 13.17 8.98
N ASP A 91 -0.29 13.95 9.43
CA ASP A 91 -0.51 15.29 9.92
C ASP A 91 -1.05 16.22 8.82
N ALA A 92 -0.57 16.07 7.58
CA ALA A 92 -1.09 16.79 6.42
C ALA A 92 -2.56 16.46 6.13
N VAL A 93 -2.94 15.17 6.15
CA VAL A 93 -4.32 14.73 5.91
C VAL A 93 -5.27 15.19 7.03
N PHE A 94 -4.85 15.13 8.30
CA PHE A 94 -5.71 15.55 9.40
C PHE A 94 -5.79 17.08 9.56
N ASN A 95 -4.73 17.83 9.25
CA ASN A 95 -4.80 19.29 9.21
C ASN A 95 -5.60 19.78 7.99
N SER A 96 -5.43 19.10 6.86
CA SER A 96 -6.44 18.81 5.84
C SER A 96 -7.90 19.07 6.18
N LEU A 97 -8.35 18.24 7.12
CA LEU A 97 -9.74 18.07 7.51
C LEU A 97 -10.19 19.05 8.59
N LYS A 98 -9.26 19.82 9.19
CA LYS A 98 -9.60 20.90 10.12
C LYS A 98 -10.10 22.09 9.31
N ILE A 99 -11.41 22.10 9.05
CA ILE A 99 -12.15 23.27 8.59
C ILE A 99 -11.76 24.43 9.50
N HIS A 100 -11.08 25.44 8.95
CA HIS A 100 -10.89 26.69 9.66
C HIS A 100 -12.29 27.25 9.98
N PRO A 101 -12.62 27.57 11.24
CA PRO A 101 -13.87 28.27 11.53
C PRO A 101 -13.86 29.55 10.68
N GLN A 102 -14.86 29.68 9.81
CA GLN A 102 -15.11 30.87 9.00
C GLN A 102 -15.43 32.08 9.88
#